data_AF-A0A352BR95-F1
#
_entry.id   AF-A0A352BR95-F1
#
_cell.length_a   1.000
_cell.length_b   1.000
_cell.length_c   1.000
_cell.angle_alpha   90.00
_cell.angle_beta   90.00
_cell.angle_gamma   90.00
#
_symmetry.space_group_name_H-M   'P 1'
#
loop_
_entity.id
_entity.type
_entity.pdbx_description
1 polymer ?
#
loop_
_entity_poly.entity_id
_entity_poly.type
_entity_poly.pdbx_seq_one_letter_code
_entity_poly.pdbx_strand_id
1 'polypeptide(L)' 'YATPIFDGATIDQIHELTDKAGNPRFGHTYLYDGGTGKRFDQPATVGVIYMLKLGHMVDDKM' A
#
# COMPACT_ATOMS: atom_id res chain seq x y z
N TYR A 1 -3.59 2.41 14.62
CA TYR A 1 -3.38 0.95 14.62
C TYR A 1 -2.00 0.65 15.19
N ALA A 2 -1.84 -0.47 15.90
CA ALA A 2 -0.56 -0.97 16.37
C ALA A 2 -0.54 -2.49 16.18
N THR A 3 0.58 -3.04 15.73
CA THR A 3 0.79 -4.47 15.59
C THR A 3 2.00 -4.85 16.44
N PRO A 4 1.84 -5.65 17.51
CA PRO A 4 2.96 -6.17 18.29
C PRO A 4 3.95 -6.98 17.42
N ILE A 5 5.21 -7.04 17.86
CA ILE A 5 6.27 -7.71 17.10
C ILE A 5 6.16 -9.24 17.10
N PHE A 6 5.61 -9.83 18.16
CA PHE A 6 5.47 -11.30 18.32
C PHE A 6 4.03 -11.81 18.18
N ASP A 7 3.05 -10.91 18.13
CA ASP A 7 1.64 -11.23 17.96
C ASP A 7 1.01 -10.20 17.02
N GLY A 8 1.29 -10.37 15.72
CA GLY A 8 0.91 -9.43 14.69
C GLY A 8 -0.54 -9.56 14.25
N ALA A 9 -1.03 -8.57 13.51
CA ALA A 9 -2.36 -8.65 12.91
C ALA A 9 -2.47 -9.86 11.96
N THR A 10 -3.52 -10.66 12.13
CA THR A 10 -3.82 -11.79 11.24
C THR A 10 -4.50 -11.32 9.95
N ILE A 11 -4.47 -12.17 8.92
CA ILE A 11 -5.13 -11.88 7.64
C ILE A 11 -6.64 -11.64 7.85
N ASP A 12 -7.29 -12.43 8.70
CA ASP A 12 -8.73 -12.29 8.96
C ASP A 12 -9.07 -10.97 9.65
N GLN A 13 -8.23 -10.52 10.61
CA GLN A 13 -8.38 -9.21 11.26
C GLN A 13 -8.21 -8.06 10.26
N ILE A 14 -7.25 -8.20 9.33
CA ILE A 14 -7.06 -7.21 8.25
C ILE A 14 -8.29 -7.19 7.34
N HIS A 15 -8.82 -8.36 6.96
CA HIS A 15 -10.00 -8.47 6.12
C HIS A 15 -11.25 -7.86 6.75
N GLU A 16 -11.49 -8.11 8.05
CA GLU A 16 -12.61 -7.52 8.78
C GLU A 16 -12.55 -5.98 8.75
N LEU A 17 -11.35 -5.43 8.94
CA LEU A 17 -11.13 -3.98 8.88
C LEU A 17 -11.31 -3.43 7.46
N THR A 18 -10.81 -4.11 6.43
CA THR A 18 -11.01 -3.68 5.04
C THR A 18 -12.47 -3.73 4.64
N ASP A 19 -13.20 -4.76 5.03
CA ASP A 19 -14.63 -4.91 4.74
C ASP A 19 -15.44 -3.81 5.45
N LYS A 20 -15.15 -3.54 6.73
CA LYS A 20 -15.79 -2.45 7.49
C LYS A 20 -15.51 -1.08 6.89
N ALA A 21 -14.35 -0.88 6.28
CA ALA A 21 -13.98 0.35 5.59
C ALA A 21 -14.55 0.47 4.17
N GLY A 22 -15.18 -0.60 3.63
CA GLY A 22 -15.64 -0.64 2.25
C GLY A 22 -14.51 -0.76 1.22
N ASN A 23 -13.33 -1.20 1.65
CA ASN A 23 -12.15 -1.35 0.80
C ASN A 23 -12.06 -2.79 0.26
N PRO A 24 -11.51 -2.98 -0.96
CA PRO A 24 -11.28 -4.32 -1.48
C PRO A 24 -10.31 -5.09 -0.58
N ARG A 25 -10.64 -6.35 -0.31
CA ARG A 25 -9.70 -7.29 0.33
C ARG A 25 -8.41 -7.36 -0.48
N PHE A 26 -7.28 -7.54 0.20
CA PHE A 26 -5.93 -7.50 -0.37
C PHE A 26 -5.50 -6.15 -0.98
N GLY A 27 -6.34 -5.10 -0.91
CA GLY A 27 -5.98 -3.77 -1.41
C GLY A 27 -5.82 -3.69 -2.93
N HIS A 28 -6.37 -4.67 -3.67
CA HIS A 28 -6.32 -4.67 -5.13
C HIS A 28 -7.37 -3.74 -5.73
N THR A 29 -6.93 -2.81 -6.57
CA THR A 29 -7.83 -1.90 -7.30
C THR A 29 -7.29 -1.59 -8.68
N TYR A 30 -8.19 -1.21 -9.59
CA TYR A 30 -7.80 -0.73 -10.91
C TYR A 30 -7.29 0.70 -10.82
N LEU A 31 -6.09 0.92 -11.35
CA LEU A 31 -5.53 2.24 -11.52
C LEU A 31 -5.77 2.75 -12.95
N TYR A 32 -5.65 4.07 -13.11
CA TYR A 32 -5.67 4.75 -14.39
C TYR A 32 -4.30 5.37 -14.64
N ASP A 33 -3.81 5.24 -15.86
CA ASP A 33 -2.56 5.87 -16.30
C ASP A 33 -2.71 7.40 -16.29
N GLY A 34 -1.86 8.08 -15.52
CA GLY A 34 -1.88 9.54 -15.40
C GLY A 34 -1.46 10.30 -16.66
N GLY A 35 -0.77 9.65 -17.60
CA GLY A 35 -0.39 10.25 -18.88
C GLY A 35 -1.49 10.14 -19.95
N THR A 36 -2.20 9.01 -20.01
CA THR A 36 -3.19 8.72 -21.07
C THR A 36 -4.65 8.72 -20.61
N GLY A 37 -4.91 8.61 -19.30
CA GLY A 37 -6.25 8.45 -18.73
C GLY A 37 -6.85 7.05 -18.90
N LYS A 38 -6.13 6.10 -19.52
CA LYS A 38 -6.63 4.74 -19.75
C LYS A 38 -6.48 3.87 -18.50
N ARG A 39 -7.42 2.95 -18.29
CA ARG A 39 -7.34 1.96 -17.21
C ARG A 39 -6.25 0.93 -17.52
N PHE A 40 -5.51 0.47 -16.50
CA PHE A 40 -4.61 -0.67 -16.66
C PHE A 40 -5.38 -2.00 -16.83
N ASP A 41 -4.73 -2.98 -17.46
CA ASP A 41 -5.32 -4.30 -17.75
C ASP A 41 -5.51 -5.14 -16.49
N GLN A 42 -4.59 -5.02 -15.52
CA GLN A 42 -4.60 -5.76 -14.26
C GLN A 42 -4.71 -4.82 -13.07
N PRO A 43 -5.43 -5.22 -12.00
CA PRO A 43 -5.47 -4.45 -10.77
C PRO A 43 -4.09 -4.45 -10.10
N ALA A 44 -3.78 -3.37 -9.41
CA ALA A 44 -2.56 -3.22 -8.62
C ALA A 44 -2.89 -3.20 -7.13
N THR A 45 -1.95 -3.64 -6.31
CA THR A 45 -2.02 -3.45 -4.86
C THR A 45 -1.74 -2.00 -4.53
N VAL A 46 -2.69 -1.34 -3.88
CA VAL A 46 -2.56 0.05 -3.43
C VAL A 46 -2.74 0.08 -1.92
N GLY A 47 -1.90 0.85 -1.24
CA GLY A 47 -1.96 1.00 0.20
C GLY A 47 -1.14 2.18 0.68
N VAL A 48 -1.17 2.40 1.98
CA VAL A 48 -0.39 3.44 2.65
C VAL A 48 0.77 2.77 3.38
N ILE A 49 2.00 3.19 3.04
CA ILE A 49 3.22 2.70 3.68
C ILE A 49 3.99 3.88 4.29
N TYR A 50 4.65 3.62 5.42
CA TYR A 50 5.55 4.57 6.03
C TYR A 50 6.93 4.49 5.36
N MET A 51 7.33 5.56 4.66
CA MET A 51 8.61 5.65 3.97
C MET A 51 9.60 6.48 4.78
N LEU A 52 10.86 6.01 4.83
CA LEU A 52 11.99 6.75 5.41
C LEU A 52 12.99 7.11 4.30
N LYS A 53 13.46 8.36 4.32
CA LYS A 53 14.55 8.82 3.44
C LYS A 53 15.88 8.68 4.18
N LEU A 54 16.80 7.92 3.60
CA LEU A 54 18.15 7.76 4.13
C LEU A 54 19.04 8.93 3.69
N GLY A 55 20.05 9.27 4.50
CA GLY A 55 20.99 10.37 4.25
C GLY A 55 22.00 10.12 3.13
N HIS A 56 21.76 9.18 2.23
CA HIS A 56 22.67 8.84 1.14
C HIS A 56 22.27 9.58 -0.13
N MET A 57 22.44 10.90 -0.13
CA MET A 57 22.11 11.73 -1.29
C MET A 57 23.17 11.59 -2.39
N VAL A 58 22.76 11.79 -3.64
CA VAL A 58 23.67 11.82 -4.79
C VAL A 58 24.59 13.04 -4.75
N ASP A 59 24.07 14.18 -4.29
CA ASP A 59 24.78 15.46 -4.21
C ASP A 59 26.00 15.38 -3.28
N ASP A 60 25.94 14.56 -2.22
CA ASP A 60 27.04 14.36 -1.28
C ASP A 60 28.17 13.46 -1.84
N LYS A 61 28.02 12.94 -3.06
CA LYS A 61 28.94 11.96 -3.68
C LYS A 61 29.53 12.41 -5.01
N MET A 62 29.23 13.63 -5.48
CA MET A 62 29.83 14.22 -6.69
C MET A 62 31.10 14.99 -6.38
#